data_AF-A0A1F8PSM2-F1
#
_entry.id   AF-A0A1F8PSM2-F1
#
_cell.length_a   1.000
_cell.length_b   1.000
_cell.length_c   1.000
_cell.angle_alpha   90.00
_cell.angle_beta   90.00
_cell.angle_gamma   90.00
#
_symmetry.space_group_name_H-M   'P 1'
#
loop_
_entity.id
_entity.type
_entity.pdbx_description
1 polymer ?
#
loop_
_entity_poly.entity_id
_entity_poly.type
_entity_poly.pdbx_seq_one_letter_code
_entity_poly.pdbx_strand_id
1 'polypeptide(L)'
;MAKYDPLNEYLSNLSGKNEITLSFEQVEKIIQAELPYSAYNHRAWWSNEEHGVHVSAKAWMGAGWRVETVNQKDCWVKFIRKQR
;
A
#
# COMPACT_ATOMS: atom_id res chain seq x y z
N MET A 1 11.88 13.06 -2.31
CA MET A 1 11.46 11.70 -2.71
C MET A 1 11.01 11.00 -1.45
N ALA A 2 9.71 10.73 -1.34
CA ALA A 2 9.20 9.97 -0.22
C ALA A 2 9.52 8.49 -0.42
N LYS A 3 9.79 7.77 0.67
CA LYS A 3 10.12 6.34 0.67
C LYS A 3 9.11 5.47 -0.11
N TYR A 4 7.88 5.94 -0.31
CA TYR A 4 6.79 5.21 -0.94
C TYR A 4 6.39 5.73 -2.33
N ASP A 5 7.13 6.69 -2.90
CA ASP A 5 6.86 7.19 -4.26
C ASP A 5 6.82 6.05 -5.32
N PRO A 6 7.72 5.05 -5.30
CA PRO A 6 7.66 3.94 -6.27
C PRO A 6 6.37 3.11 -6.18
N LEU A 7 5.79 2.99 -4.97
CA LEU A 7 4.51 2.29 -4.79
C LEU A 7 3.36 3.08 -5.41
N ASN A 8 3.39 4.41 -5.29
CA ASN A 8 2.42 5.27 -5.95
C ASN A 8 2.49 5.13 -7.48
N GLU A 9 3.69 5.20 -8.06
CA GLU A 9 3.89 5.05 -9.50
C GLU A 9 3.46 3.66 -10.00
N TYR A 10 3.83 2.60 -9.28
CA TYR A 10 3.44 1.24 -9.61
C TYR A 10 1.92 1.09 -9.67
N LEU A 11 1.23 1.54 -8.63
CA LEU A 11 -0.23 1.45 -8.54
C LEU A 11 -0.92 2.36 -9.57
N SER A 12 -0.38 3.55 -9.83
CA SER A 12 -0.91 4.47 -10.85
C SER A 12 -0.81 3.88 -12.27
N ASN A 13 0.24 3.11 -12.55
CA ASN A 13 0.45 2.45 -13.84
C ASN A 13 -0.46 1.22 -14.07
N LEU A 14 -1.14 0.71 -13.04
CA LEU A 14 -2.09 -0.41 -13.17
C LEU A 14 -3.40 0.04 -13.83
N SER A 15 -3.33 0.32 -15.12
CA SER A 15 -4.49 0.63 -15.95
C SER A 15 -5.32 -0.62 -16.23
N GLY A 16 -6.64 -0.55 -15.98
CA GLY A 16 -7.59 -1.65 -16.23
C GLY A 16 -7.78 -2.65 -15.09
N LYS A 17 -7.02 -2.54 -13.98
CA LYS A 17 -7.27 -3.33 -12.76
C LYS A 17 -8.06 -2.52 -11.74
N ASN A 18 -9.10 -3.12 -11.17
CA ASN A 18 -9.87 -2.53 -10.07
C ASN A 18 -9.41 -3.02 -8.69
N GLU A 19 -8.68 -4.13 -8.65
CA GLU A 19 -8.12 -4.71 -7.44
C GLU A 19 -6.77 -5.36 -7.74
N ILE A 20 -5.88 -5.38 -6.76
CA ILE A 20 -4.61 -6.11 -6.80
C ILE A 20 -4.24 -6.57 -5.40
N THR A 21 -3.71 -7.78 -5.31
CA THR A 21 -3.11 -8.31 -4.07
C THR A 21 -1.60 -8.33 -4.24
N LEU A 22 -0.89 -7.73 -3.28
CA LEU A 22 0.56 -7.72 -3.22
C LEU A 22 1.00 -8.36 -1.90
N SER A 23 2.01 -9.21 -1.97
CA SER A 23 2.74 -9.67 -0.78
C SER A 23 3.60 -8.54 -0.21
N PHE A 24 3.96 -8.65 1.06
CA PHE A 24 4.81 -7.66 1.72
C PHE A 24 6.17 -7.59 1.03
N GLU A 25 6.74 -8.73 0.65
CA GLU A 25 7.98 -8.79 -0.14
C GLU A 25 7.84 -8.09 -1.51
N GLN A 26 6.69 -8.19 -2.18
CA GLN A 26 6.45 -7.45 -3.43
C GLN A 26 6.41 -5.94 -3.18
N VAL A 27 5.75 -5.51 -2.11
CA VAL A 27 5.72 -4.10 -1.71
C VAL A 27 7.13 -3.60 -1.42
N GLU A 28 7.93 -4.37 -0.66
CA GLU A 28 9.32 -4.06 -0.34
C GLU A 28 10.21 -3.95 -1.58
N LYS A 29 10.04 -4.86 -2.54
CA LYS A 29 10.71 -4.81 -3.84
C LYS A 29 10.34 -3.56 -4.64
N ILE A 30 9.06 -3.17 -4.61
CA ILE A 30 8.58 -1.97 -5.32
C ILE A 30 9.17 -0.71 -4.68
N ILE A 31 9.11 -0.57 -3.35
CA ILE A 31 9.66 0.60 -2.63
C ILE A 31 11.18 0.55 -2.48
N GLN A 32 11.81 -0.53 -2.94
CA GLN A 32 13.24 -0.84 -2.77
C GLN A 32 13.72 -0.67 -1.33
N ALA A 33 12.88 -1.03 -0.37
CA ALA A 33 13.14 -0.87 1.05
C ALA A 33 12.29 -1.85 1.86
N GLU A 34 12.78 -2.23 3.03
CA GLU A 34 12.02 -3.09 3.94
C GLU A 34 10.88 -2.33 4.60
N LEU A 35 9.76 -3.03 4.77
CA LEU A 35 8.61 -2.56 5.50
C LEU A 35 8.94 -2.55 6.99
N PRO A 36 8.51 -1.52 7.73
CA PRO A 36 8.75 -1.47 9.17
C PRO A 36 8.01 -2.61 9.88
N TYR A 37 8.53 -3.05 11.02
CA TYR A 37 7.88 -4.06 11.89
C TYR A 37 6.40 -3.75 12.17
N SER A 38 6.03 -2.47 12.21
CA SER A 38 4.64 -2.04 12.36
C SER A 38 3.72 -2.49 11.23
N ALA A 39 4.21 -2.57 9.98
CA ALA A 39 3.41 -3.08 8.85
C ALA A 39 3.05 -4.57 9.05
N TYR A 40 3.94 -5.33 9.69
CA TYR A 40 3.76 -6.75 10.03
C TYR A 40 2.85 -6.98 11.24
N ASN A 41 2.79 -6.06 12.20
CA ASN A 41 2.09 -6.30 13.48
C ASN A 41 0.83 -5.46 13.69
N HIS A 42 0.71 -4.32 13.00
CA HIS A 42 -0.40 -3.39 13.19
C HIS A 42 -1.16 -3.18 11.89
N ARG A 43 -2.38 -3.75 11.79
CA ARG A 43 -3.26 -3.51 10.63
C ARG A 43 -3.57 -2.03 10.41
N ALA A 44 -3.59 -1.24 11.48
CA ALA A 44 -3.72 0.22 11.42
C ALA A 44 -2.63 0.89 10.57
N TRP A 45 -1.45 0.27 10.44
CA TRP A 45 -0.39 0.77 9.55
C TRP A 45 -0.81 0.78 8.08
N TRP A 46 -1.65 -0.18 7.68
CA TRP A 46 -2.27 -0.27 6.34
C TRP A 46 -3.61 0.47 6.25
N SER A 47 -3.98 1.22 7.28
CA SER A 47 -5.22 2.00 7.28
C SER A 47 -5.16 3.10 6.22
N ASN A 48 -6.30 3.46 5.66
CA ASN A 48 -6.44 4.55 4.68
C ASN A 48 -6.51 5.93 5.36
N GLU A 49 -5.79 6.12 6.47
CA GLU A 49 -5.84 7.36 7.23
C GLU A 49 -4.99 8.46 6.58
N GLU A 50 -5.68 9.51 6.14
CA GLU A 50 -5.09 10.67 5.45
C GLU A 50 -4.52 11.72 6.42
N HIS A 51 -4.97 11.70 7.68
CA HIS A 51 -4.64 12.67 8.74
C HIS A 51 -3.62 12.18 9.77
N GLY A 52 -3.10 10.96 9.64
CA GLY A 52 -2.06 10.43 10.51
C GLY A 52 -0.64 10.83 10.07
N VAL A 53 0.33 10.73 10.98
CA VAL A 53 1.78 10.87 10.73
C VAL A 53 2.31 9.81 9.73
N HIS A 54 1.46 8.89 9.28
CA HIS A 54 1.80 7.78 8.42
C HIS A 54 1.87 8.18 6.94
N VAL A 55 3.07 8.59 6.51
CA VAL A 55 3.43 8.92 5.13
C VAL A 55 3.10 7.79 4.14
N SER A 56 3.00 6.54 4.61
CA SER A 56 2.69 5.35 3.81
C SER A 56 1.34 5.46 3.08
N ALA A 57 0.28 5.89 3.75
CA ALA A 57 -1.08 5.87 3.19
C ALA A 57 -1.27 6.84 2.02
N LYS A 58 -0.52 7.93 2.02
CA LYS A 58 -0.50 8.92 0.93
C LYS A 58 -0.03 8.30 -0.40
N ALA A 59 0.81 7.26 -0.36
CA ALA A 59 1.33 6.63 -1.56
C ALA A 59 0.24 5.93 -2.38
N TRP A 60 -0.50 5.01 -1.79
CA TRP A 60 -1.58 4.32 -2.52
C TRP A 60 -2.80 5.22 -2.73
N MET A 61 -3.16 6.07 -1.74
CA MET A 61 -4.29 6.99 -1.91
C MET A 61 -4.04 8.05 -2.98
N GLY A 62 -2.82 8.57 -3.09
CA GLY A 62 -2.42 9.47 -4.16
C GLY A 62 -2.48 8.83 -5.55
N ALA A 63 -2.32 7.50 -5.63
CA ALA A 63 -2.47 6.73 -6.87
C ALA A 63 -3.94 6.38 -7.20
N GLY A 64 -4.90 6.79 -6.35
CA GLY A 64 -6.31 6.43 -6.50
C GLY A 64 -6.65 5.02 -5.98
N TRP A 65 -5.80 4.43 -5.13
CA TRP A 65 -5.99 3.12 -4.53
C TRP A 65 -6.23 3.22 -3.01
N ARG A 66 -6.84 2.18 -2.44
CA ARG A 66 -7.10 2.04 -1.01
C ARG A 66 -6.83 0.60 -0.60
N VAL A 67 -6.37 0.40 0.63
CA VAL A 67 -6.30 -0.94 1.20
C VAL A 67 -7.72 -1.39 1.53
N GLU A 68 -8.14 -2.52 0.97
CA GLU A 68 -9.41 -3.19 1.30
C GLU A 68 -9.20 -4.17 2.46
N THR A 69 -8.16 -4.98 2.38
CA THR A 69 -7.86 -6.02 3.37
C THR A 69 -6.37 -6.24 3.45
N VAL A 70 -5.88 -6.54 4.64
CA VAL A 70 -4.51 -6.97 4.86
C VAL A 70 -4.49 -8.20 5.74
N ASN A 71 -3.64 -9.15 5.38
CA ASN A 71 -3.36 -10.34 6.14
C ASN A 71 -1.88 -10.36 6.52
N GLN A 72 -1.63 -10.16 7.80
CA GLN A 72 -0.28 -10.14 8.36
C GLN A 72 0.28 -11.53 8.65
N LYS A 73 -0.58 -12.55 8.77
CA LYS A 73 -0.13 -13.94 8.94
C LYS A 73 0.40 -14.51 7.64
N ASP A 74 -0.31 -14.22 6.55
CA ASP A 74 0.05 -14.64 5.19
C ASP A 74 0.83 -13.54 4.43
N CYS A 75 1.19 -12.45 5.12
CA CYS A 75 2.00 -11.33 4.60
C CYS A 75 1.55 -10.78 3.24
N TRP A 76 0.26 -10.48 3.09
CA TRP A 76 -0.28 -9.85 1.87
C TRP A 76 -1.27 -8.73 2.17
N VAL A 77 -1.39 -7.81 1.24
CA VAL A 77 -2.31 -6.69 1.26
C VAL A 77 -3.06 -6.60 -0.07
N LYS A 78 -4.37 -6.41 0.01
CA LYS A 78 -5.25 -6.21 -1.14
C LYS A 78 -5.59 -4.73 -1.25
N PHE A 79 -5.22 -4.15 -2.37
CA PHE A 79 -5.57 -2.80 -2.78
C PHE A 79 -6.73 -2.84 -3.75
N ILE A 80 -7.67 -1.91 -3.60
CA ILE A 80 -8.76 -1.67 -4.54
C ILE A 80 -8.67 -0.23 -5.05
N ARG A 81 -9.05 -0.01 -6.30
CA ARG A 81 -9.24 1.34 -6.81
C ARG A 81 -10.37 1.99 -6.05
N LYS A 82 -10.16 3.26 -5.69
CA LYS A 82 -11.23 4.14 -5.22
C LYS A 82 -12.15 4.43 -6.40
N GLN A 83 -13.06 3.50 -6.71
CA GLN A 83 -14.12 3.77 -7.67
C GLN A 83 -14.98 4.90 -7.11
N ARG A 84 -15.20 5.91 -7.94
CA ARG A 84 -16.00 7.09 -7.62
C ARG A 84 -17.46 6.82 -7.99
#